data_AF-A0A6G1X7U8-F1
#
_entry.id   AF-A0A6G1X7U8-F1
#
_cell.length_a   1.000
_cell.length_b   1.000
_cell.length_c   1.000
_cell.angle_alpha   90.00
_cell.angle_beta   90.00
_cell.angle_gamma   90.00
#
_symmetry.space_group_name_H-M   'P 1'
#
loop_
_entity.id
_entity.type
_entity.pdbx_description
1 polymer ?
#
loop_
_entity_poly.entity_id
_entity_poly.type
_entity_poly.pdbx_seq_one_letter_code
_entity_poly.pdbx_strand_id
1 'polypeptide(L)'
;MAGIAENIICIDPGHGGKDPGGGSNSHFKEKDMVLKISKEQRKHFKRNGITVVMTRNDDEYLDSYQRTTRVKRSGAKHCISNHINAGGGEGAEVIHSIYSNGKIAEGILKALVNAGAKYRRYFSKKGSNELDYYFMHRMTGPVKTNIIEYGFADNKSDTRKILNDWKKYAEVVAKYYIEHVFKKEYKPKSEVKSMSKNTSKYVLTGGLNYDMITEVTRYVLKREWWARINFDGEGNNPELETGGLGPKELKEFEEWLKERGWWYKVKER
;
A
#
# COMPACT_ATOMS: atom_id res chain seq x y z
N MET A 1 -20.39 1.95 -15.18
CA MET A 1 -19.99 1.80 -13.77
C MET A 1 -18.55 1.30 -13.74
N ALA A 2 -17.59 2.11 -13.31
CA ALA A 2 -16.21 1.66 -13.09
C ALA A 2 -16.20 0.70 -11.89
N GLY A 3 -15.78 -0.55 -12.11
CA GLY A 3 -15.88 -1.61 -11.12
C GLY A 3 -15.00 -1.34 -9.90
N ILE A 4 -15.56 -1.58 -8.71
CA ILE A 4 -14.96 -1.53 -7.37
C ILE A 4 -13.49 -2.04 -7.24
N ALA A 5 -13.06 -2.98 -8.09
CA ALA A 5 -11.67 -3.46 -8.18
C ALA A 5 -10.67 -2.44 -8.78
N GLU A 6 -11.15 -1.31 -9.31
CA GLU A 6 -10.33 -0.27 -9.94
C GLU A 6 -9.74 0.74 -8.96
N ASN A 7 -10.14 0.72 -7.68
CA ASN A 7 -9.73 1.72 -6.67
C ASN A 7 -8.91 1.14 -5.51
N ILE A 8 -8.31 -0.04 -5.67
CA ILE A 8 -7.45 -0.66 -4.63
C ILE A 8 -5.99 -0.61 -5.08
N ILE A 9 -5.11 -0.13 -4.20
CA ILE A 9 -3.66 -0.24 -4.33
C ILE A 9 -3.07 -1.09 -3.21
N CYS A 10 -2.16 -1.98 -3.56
CA CYS A 10 -1.31 -2.68 -2.59
C CYS A 10 -0.04 -1.85 -2.36
N ILE A 11 0.40 -1.71 -1.12
CA ILE A 11 1.70 -1.13 -0.77
C ILE A 11 2.48 -2.17 0.01
N ASP A 12 3.66 -2.48 -0.47
CA ASP A 12 4.58 -3.44 0.11
C ASP A 12 5.79 -2.70 0.71
N PRO A 13 5.84 -2.49 2.03
CA PRO A 13 7.06 -2.05 2.68
C PRO A 13 8.06 -3.23 2.72
N GLY A 14 9.17 -3.12 1.97
CA GLY A 14 10.21 -4.15 1.91
C GLY A 14 10.73 -4.58 3.28
N HIS A 15 11.28 -5.79 3.38
CA HIS A 15 11.91 -6.32 4.60
C HIS A 15 10.96 -6.37 5.82
N GLY A 16 11.49 -6.40 7.05
CA GLY A 16 10.72 -6.39 8.30
C GLY A 16 11.13 -7.50 9.28
N GLY A 17 10.83 -7.30 10.56
CA GLY A 17 11.18 -8.21 11.65
C GLY A 17 12.68 -8.49 11.69
N LYS A 18 13.07 -9.76 11.53
CA LYS A 18 14.48 -10.19 11.52
C LYS A 18 15.28 -9.75 10.30
N ASP A 19 14.62 -9.31 9.23
CA ASP A 19 15.29 -8.80 8.02
C ASP A 19 15.36 -7.26 8.07
N PRO A 20 16.54 -6.66 8.33
CA PRO A 20 16.71 -5.21 8.39
C PRO A 20 16.65 -4.53 7.02
N GLY A 21 16.87 -5.29 5.94
CA GLY A 21 17.10 -4.77 4.59
C GLY A 21 18.54 -4.33 4.33
N GLY A 22 18.98 -4.51 3.08
CA GLY A 22 20.35 -4.24 2.64
C GLY A 22 20.69 -2.75 2.58
N GLY A 23 19.68 -1.89 2.35
CA GLY A 23 19.79 -0.44 2.40
C GLY A 23 19.78 0.13 3.82
N SER A 24 20.43 -0.54 4.77
CA SER A 24 20.55 -0.07 6.16
C SER A 24 21.90 0.61 6.38
N ASN A 25 21.93 1.66 7.20
CA ASN A 25 23.16 2.38 7.57
C ASN A 25 23.11 2.87 9.03
N SER A 26 24.07 3.71 9.43
CA SER A 26 24.16 4.27 10.79
C SER A 26 23.01 5.21 11.18
N HIS A 27 22.20 5.66 10.22
CA HIS A 27 21.11 6.63 10.44
C HIS A 27 19.72 6.00 10.42
N PHE A 28 19.53 4.95 9.61
CA PHE A 28 18.25 4.23 9.54
C PHE A 28 18.44 2.78 9.12
N LYS A 29 17.49 1.94 9.53
CA LYS A 29 17.28 0.62 8.93
C LYS A 29 16.33 0.75 7.76
N GLU A 30 16.61 0.07 6.66
CA GLU A 30 15.76 0.11 5.46
C GLU A 30 14.31 -0.23 5.81
N LYS A 31 14.10 -1.35 6.52
CA LYS A 31 12.77 -1.84 6.92
C LYS A 31 11.91 -0.77 7.63
N ASP A 32 12.52 0.11 8.41
CA ASP A 32 11.82 1.12 9.20
C ASP A 32 11.50 2.33 8.33
N MET A 33 12.44 2.75 7.49
CA MET A 33 12.26 3.88 6.58
C MET A 33 11.21 3.57 5.51
N VAL A 34 11.25 2.38 4.91
CA VAL A 34 10.26 1.99 3.88
C VAL A 34 8.87 1.80 4.49
N LEU A 35 8.76 1.35 5.75
CA LEU A 35 7.49 1.32 6.47
C LEU A 35 6.93 2.74 6.71
N LYS A 36 7.78 3.70 7.08
CA LYS A 36 7.39 5.11 7.25
C LYS A 36 6.89 5.72 5.93
N ILE A 37 7.64 5.54 4.84
CA ILE A 37 7.26 5.98 3.49
C ILE A 37 5.91 5.38 3.09
N SER A 38 5.75 4.07 3.25
CA SER A 38 4.54 3.34 2.88
C SER A 38 3.31 3.80 3.69
N LYS A 39 3.47 4.06 4.99
CA LYS A 39 2.41 4.60 5.84
C LYS A 39 2.02 6.02 5.43
N GLU A 40 2.95 6.82 4.95
CA GLU A 40 2.65 8.16 4.43
C GLU A 40 1.91 8.08 3.10
N GLN A 41 2.39 7.27 2.14
CA GLN A 41 1.68 6.98 0.89
C GLN A 41 0.23 6.55 1.15
N ARG A 42 0.03 5.64 2.12
CA ARG A 42 -1.31 5.22 2.54
C ARG A 42 -2.22 6.39 2.93
N LYS A 43 -1.71 7.40 3.64
CA LYS A 43 -2.49 8.60 3.99
C LYS A 43 -2.91 9.37 2.74
N HIS A 44 -2.00 9.54 1.78
CA HIS A 44 -2.30 10.22 0.51
C HIS A 44 -3.38 9.48 -0.29
N PHE A 45 -3.26 8.16 -0.46
CA PHE A 45 -4.27 7.36 -1.15
C PHE A 45 -5.63 7.37 -0.43
N LYS A 46 -5.65 7.12 0.88
CA LYS A 46 -6.91 7.11 1.66
C LYS A 46 -7.63 8.46 1.58
N ARG A 47 -6.90 9.56 1.68
CA ARG A 47 -7.45 10.92 1.53
C ARG A 47 -8.08 11.17 0.15
N ASN A 48 -7.62 10.47 -0.87
CA ASN A 48 -8.09 10.58 -2.25
C ASN A 48 -9.08 9.46 -2.63
N GLY A 49 -9.73 8.83 -1.63
CA GLY A 49 -10.76 7.82 -1.86
C GLY A 49 -10.24 6.58 -2.59
N ILE A 50 -8.99 6.19 -2.33
CA ILE A 50 -8.37 4.96 -2.82
C ILE A 50 -8.15 4.03 -1.63
N THR A 51 -8.65 2.81 -1.78
CA THR A 51 -8.49 1.75 -0.78
C THR A 51 -7.04 1.26 -0.80
N VAL A 52 -6.45 1.10 0.37
CA VAL A 52 -5.05 0.68 0.53
C VAL A 52 -4.99 -0.62 1.32
N VAL A 53 -4.37 -1.63 0.72
CA VAL A 53 -3.94 -2.86 1.41
C VAL A 53 -2.42 -2.78 1.58
N MET A 54 -1.90 -3.21 2.73
CA MET A 54 -0.45 -3.27 2.97
C MET A 54 -0.02 -4.70 3.21
N THR A 55 1.16 -5.09 2.70
CA THR A 55 1.70 -6.43 2.99
C THR A 55 2.07 -6.58 4.47
N ARG A 56 2.55 -5.52 5.13
CA ARG A 56 2.74 -5.42 6.58
C ARG A 56 2.39 -4.03 7.10
N ASN A 57 1.89 -3.91 8.33
CA ASN A 57 1.51 -2.63 8.95
C ASN A 57 2.45 -2.20 10.09
N ASP A 58 3.33 -3.09 10.51
CA ASP A 58 4.27 -3.00 11.61
C ASP A 58 5.59 -3.70 11.23
N ASP A 59 6.45 -3.95 12.22
CA ASP A 59 7.75 -4.59 12.04
C ASP A 59 7.62 -6.12 11.99
N GLU A 60 6.93 -6.60 10.96
CA GLU A 60 6.68 -8.02 10.71
C GLU A 60 7.67 -8.58 9.68
N TYR A 61 8.24 -9.75 9.94
CA TYR A 61 9.00 -10.50 8.95
C TYR A 61 8.05 -11.26 8.02
N LEU A 62 8.23 -11.07 6.71
CA LEU A 62 7.55 -11.85 5.67
C LEU A 62 8.59 -12.46 4.75
N ASP A 63 8.54 -13.77 4.58
CA ASP A 63 9.28 -14.41 3.50
C ASP A 63 8.70 -14.04 2.12
N SER A 64 9.41 -14.40 1.06
CA SER A 64 9.01 -14.09 -0.32
C SER A 64 7.65 -14.67 -0.71
N TYR A 65 7.30 -15.87 -0.21
CA TYR A 65 6.03 -16.52 -0.51
C TYR A 65 4.86 -15.85 0.22
N GLN A 66 5.00 -15.58 1.52
CA GLN A 66 4.02 -14.86 2.32
C GLN A 66 3.75 -13.47 1.74
N ARG A 67 4.83 -12.71 1.46
CA ARG A 67 4.74 -11.35 0.91
C ARG A 67 4.00 -11.32 -0.42
N THR A 68 4.41 -12.16 -1.37
CA THR A 68 3.79 -12.21 -2.70
C THR A 68 2.38 -12.76 -2.67
N THR A 69 2.08 -13.68 -1.75
CA THR A 69 0.71 -14.18 -1.52
C THR A 69 -0.20 -13.08 -1.02
N ARG A 70 0.25 -12.24 -0.08
CA ARG A 70 -0.51 -11.06 0.39
C ARG A 70 -0.77 -10.07 -0.74
N VAL A 71 0.22 -9.79 -1.60
CA VAL A 71 0.03 -8.96 -2.79
C VAL A 71 -0.99 -9.59 -3.75
N LYS A 72 -0.80 -10.85 -4.11
CA LYS A 72 -1.67 -11.58 -5.07
C LYS A 72 -3.12 -11.65 -4.59
N ARG A 73 -3.34 -11.77 -3.28
CA ARG A 73 -4.67 -11.85 -2.65
C ARG A 73 -5.27 -10.48 -2.26
N SER A 74 -4.56 -9.38 -2.49
CA SER A 74 -5.00 -8.04 -2.06
C SER A 74 -6.24 -7.49 -2.79
N GLY A 75 -6.61 -8.08 -3.93
CA GLY A 75 -7.63 -7.53 -4.83
C GLY A 75 -7.19 -6.27 -5.60
N ALA A 76 -5.94 -5.82 -5.44
CA ALA A 76 -5.39 -4.66 -6.15
C ALA A 76 -4.95 -5.01 -7.58
N LYS A 77 -5.07 -4.06 -8.52
CA LYS A 77 -4.45 -4.17 -9.86
C LYS A 77 -2.98 -3.74 -9.86
N HIS A 78 -2.58 -2.92 -8.90
CA HIS A 78 -1.25 -2.32 -8.81
C HIS A 78 -0.65 -2.50 -7.41
N CYS A 79 0.66 -2.70 -7.36
CA CYS A 79 1.43 -2.76 -6.13
C CYS A 79 2.65 -1.82 -6.18
N ILE A 80 2.90 -1.10 -5.10
CA ILE A 80 4.13 -0.33 -4.87
C ILE A 80 4.97 -1.09 -3.87
N SER A 81 6.13 -1.60 -4.27
CA SER A 81 7.10 -2.21 -3.35
C SER A 81 8.22 -1.22 -3.05
N ASN A 82 8.32 -0.76 -1.81
CA ASN A 82 9.22 0.31 -1.39
C ASN A 82 10.50 -0.26 -0.76
N HIS A 83 11.66 0.16 -1.28
CA HIS A 83 13.00 -0.29 -0.90
C HIS A 83 14.01 0.86 -0.91
N ILE A 84 15.19 0.62 -0.33
CA ILE A 84 16.35 1.50 -0.41
C ILE A 84 17.54 0.62 -0.78
N ASN A 85 18.31 1.04 -1.78
CA ASN A 85 19.37 0.21 -2.32
C ASN A 85 20.67 0.36 -1.51
N ALA A 86 21.64 -0.50 -1.78
CA ALA A 86 23.04 -0.41 -1.37
C ALA A 86 23.93 -1.14 -2.40
N GLY A 87 25.24 -0.94 -2.33
CA GLY A 87 26.20 -1.63 -3.21
C GLY A 87 26.93 -0.69 -4.19
N GLY A 88 27.30 0.51 -3.72
CA GLY A 88 28.18 1.43 -4.43
C GLY A 88 27.50 2.27 -5.52
N GLY A 89 26.18 2.38 -5.49
CA GLY A 89 25.40 3.20 -6.44
C GLY A 89 25.00 4.56 -5.88
N GLU A 90 24.22 5.29 -6.68
CA GLU A 90 23.53 6.52 -6.29
C GLU A 90 22.32 6.76 -7.20
N GLY A 91 21.36 7.53 -6.69
CA GLY A 91 20.12 7.91 -7.34
C GLY A 91 19.00 6.88 -7.22
N ALA A 92 17.78 7.38 -7.37
CA ALA A 92 16.57 6.57 -7.34
C ALA A 92 16.46 5.71 -8.61
N GLU A 93 16.01 4.48 -8.44
CA GLU A 93 15.66 3.60 -9.56
C GLU A 93 14.30 2.94 -9.35
N VAL A 94 13.60 2.69 -10.45
CA VAL A 94 12.29 2.03 -10.43
C VAL A 94 12.32 0.82 -11.33
N ILE A 95 12.08 -0.35 -10.74
CA ILE A 95 12.16 -1.62 -11.43
C ILE A 95 10.74 -2.07 -11.77
N HIS A 96 10.55 -2.46 -13.04
CA HIS A 96 9.29 -3.00 -13.52
C HIS A 96 9.46 -4.41 -14.05
N SER A 97 8.34 -5.12 -14.21
CA SER A 97 8.33 -6.42 -14.85
C SER A 97 8.80 -6.34 -16.31
N ILE A 98 9.52 -7.37 -16.77
CA ILE A 98 9.90 -7.56 -18.18
C ILE A 98 8.69 -7.64 -19.12
N TYR A 99 7.50 -7.96 -18.61
CA TYR A 99 6.24 -8.03 -19.35
C TYR A 99 5.47 -6.71 -19.35
N SER A 100 6.07 -5.62 -18.83
CA SER A 100 5.48 -4.29 -18.84
C SER A 100 6.28 -3.34 -19.75
N ASN A 101 5.62 -2.26 -20.20
CA ASN A 101 6.24 -1.24 -21.05
C ASN A 101 7.02 -0.16 -20.28
N GLY A 102 7.18 -0.30 -18.96
CA GLY A 102 7.98 0.62 -18.13
C GLY A 102 7.41 2.03 -17.91
N LYS A 103 6.30 2.43 -18.55
CA LYS A 103 5.78 3.82 -18.47
C LYS A 103 5.48 4.30 -17.06
N ILE A 104 4.90 3.43 -16.22
CA ILE A 104 4.62 3.75 -14.82
C ILE A 104 5.93 3.94 -14.05
N ALA A 105 6.91 3.07 -14.24
CA ALA A 105 8.21 3.16 -13.59
C ALA A 105 8.96 4.44 -13.98
N GLU A 106 8.97 4.78 -15.27
CA GLU A 106 9.55 6.02 -15.77
C GLU A 106 8.89 7.26 -15.14
N GLY A 107 7.56 7.29 -15.10
CA GLY A 107 6.82 8.42 -14.54
C GLY A 107 7.03 8.60 -13.03
N ILE A 108 7.09 7.49 -12.27
CA ILE A 108 7.46 7.51 -10.85
C ILE A 108 8.86 8.09 -10.68
N LEU A 109 9.84 7.62 -11.46
CA LEU A 109 11.21 8.10 -11.38
C LEU A 109 11.29 9.60 -11.67
N LYS A 110 10.62 10.08 -12.73
CA LYS A 110 10.54 11.51 -13.05
C LYS A 110 9.92 12.32 -11.91
N ALA A 111 8.86 11.82 -11.27
CA ALA A 111 8.24 12.46 -10.12
C ALA A 111 9.19 12.57 -8.91
N LEU A 112 9.96 11.52 -8.63
CA LEU A 112 11.00 11.53 -7.59
C LEU A 112 12.13 12.51 -7.90
N VAL A 113 12.57 12.56 -9.15
CA VAL A 113 13.65 13.47 -9.59
C VAL A 113 13.20 14.92 -9.51
N ASN A 114 11.98 15.24 -9.93
CA ASN A 114 11.39 16.56 -9.74
C ASN A 114 11.23 16.92 -8.24
N ALA A 115 11.13 15.92 -7.38
CA ALA A 115 11.14 16.10 -5.94
C ALA A 115 12.54 16.26 -5.32
N GLY A 116 13.62 16.13 -6.10
CA GLY A 116 15.00 16.32 -5.66
C GLY A 116 15.83 15.03 -5.54
N ALA A 117 15.26 13.86 -5.87
CA ALA A 117 16.04 12.64 -5.97
C ALA A 117 17.00 12.72 -7.17
N LYS A 118 18.14 12.03 -7.09
CA LYS A 118 19.04 11.91 -8.25
C LYS A 118 18.47 10.86 -9.21
N TYR A 119 18.45 11.15 -10.51
CA TYR A 119 18.04 10.18 -11.53
C TYR A 119 19.10 9.08 -11.63
N ARG A 120 18.70 7.81 -11.56
CA ARG A 120 19.56 6.68 -11.94
C ARG A 120 19.05 5.98 -13.18
N ARG A 121 17.91 5.28 -13.07
CA ARG A 121 17.29 4.53 -14.18
C ARG A 121 15.93 3.97 -13.81
N TYR A 122 15.12 3.68 -14.82
CA TYR A 122 14.02 2.72 -14.69
C TYR A 122 14.35 1.54 -15.61
N PHE A 123 14.12 0.30 -15.16
CA PHE A 123 14.53 -0.88 -15.92
C PHE A 123 13.74 -2.12 -15.55
N SER A 124 13.88 -3.15 -16.37
CA SER A 124 13.51 -4.52 -16.04
C SER A 124 14.75 -5.42 -16.14
N LYS A 125 14.70 -6.59 -15.50
CA LYS A 125 15.81 -7.54 -15.49
C LYS A 125 15.26 -8.95 -15.65
N LYS A 126 15.82 -9.71 -16.59
CA LYS A 126 15.57 -11.16 -16.71
C LYS A 126 16.46 -11.94 -15.74
N GLY A 127 15.91 -13.01 -15.18
CA GLY A 127 16.65 -14.04 -14.46
C GLY A 127 17.26 -15.06 -15.41
N SER A 128 18.05 -15.99 -14.86
CA SER A 128 18.65 -17.10 -15.62
C SER A 128 17.63 -18.06 -16.22
N ASN A 129 16.38 -18.02 -15.74
CA ASN A 129 15.26 -18.80 -16.25
C ASN A 129 14.40 -18.05 -17.28
N GLU A 130 14.91 -16.94 -17.84
CA GLU A 130 14.21 -16.06 -18.80
C GLU A 130 12.93 -15.38 -18.28
N LEU A 131 12.57 -15.58 -17.01
CA LEU A 131 11.48 -14.88 -16.34
C LEU A 131 11.98 -13.60 -15.67
N ASP A 132 11.08 -12.81 -15.09
CA ASP A 132 11.45 -11.67 -14.26
C ASP A 132 12.50 -12.03 -13.21
N TYR A 133 13.55 -11.23 -13.00
CA TYR A 133 14.60 -11.49 -12.02
C TYR A 133 14.10 -11.34 -10.57
N TYR A 134 13.18 -10.41 -10.32
CA TYR A 134 12.66 -10.11 -8.99
C TYR A 134 11.44 -10.94 -8.68
N PHE A 135 11.42 -11.58 -7.51
CA PHE A 135 10.30 -12.44 -7.09
C PHE A 135 8.97 -11.65 -6.98
N MET A 136 9.04 -10.36 -6.63
CA MET A 136 7.88 -9.46 -6.57
C MET A 136 7.24 -9.17 -7.93
N HIS A 137 7.93 -9.47 -9.04
CA HIS A 137 7.32 -9.45 -10.37
C HIS A 137 6.84 -10.84 -10.80
N ARG A 138 7.60 -11.90 -10.47
CA ARG A 138 7.25 -13.29 -10.84
C ARG A 138 6.04 -13.85 -10.10
N MET A 139 5.90 -13.57 -8.80
CA MET A 139 5.04 -14.35 -7.90
C MET A 139 3.77 -13.61 -7.46
N THR A 140 3.61 -12.33 -7.80
CA THR A 140 2.43 -11.53 -7.42
C THR A 140 1.20 -11.77 -8.32
N GLY A 141 1.30 -12.70 -9.28
CA GLY A 141 0.20 -13.03 -10.19
C GLY A 141 -0.15 -11.85 -11.10
N PRO A 142 -1.45 -11.50 -11.26
CA PRO A 142 -1.87 -10.44 -12.18
C PRO A 142 -1.61 -9.02 -11.67
N VAL A 143 -1.12 -8.86 -10.43
CA VAL A 143 -0.88 -7.54 -9.83
C VAL A 143 0.37 -6.91 -10.43
N LYS A 144 0.20 -5.73 -11.05
CA LYS A 144 1.30 -4.95 -11.65
C LYS A 144 2.11 -4.28 -10.55
N THR A 145 3.23 -4.90 -10.18
CA THR A 145 4.14 -4.41 -9.16
C THR A 145 5.24 -3.55 -9.77
N ASN A 146 5.55 -2.41 -9.16
CA ASN A 146 6.79 -1.67 -9.38
C ASN A 146 7.59 -1.64 -8.07
N ILE A 147 8.87 -1.97 -8.14
CA ILE A 147 9.81 -1.86 -7.01
C ILE A 147 10.48 -0.50 -7.11
N ILE A 148 10.43 0.28 -6.05
CA ILE A 148 11.02 1.62 -5.97
C ILE A 148 12.20 1.57 -5.01
N GLU A 149 13.38 1.84 -5.53
CA GLU A 149 14.58 2.11 -4.77
C GLU A 149 14.75 3.63 -4.67
N TYR A 150 14.54 4.21 -3.49
CA TYR A 150 14.55 5.68 -3.33
C TYR A 150 15.95 6.32 -3.43
N GLY A 151 17.00 5.49 -3.45
CA GLY A 151 18.40 5.89 -3.46
C GLY A 151 19.27 4.81 -2.82
N PHE A 152 20.55 5.10 -2.62
CA PHE A 152 21.53 4.18 -2.05
C PHE A 152 21.91 4.58 -0.62
N ALA A 153 21.69 3.69 0.36
CA ALA A 153 21.95 3.96 1.78
C ALA A 153 23.44 4.06 2.12
N ASP A 154 24.32 3.50 1.29
CA ASP A 154 25.77 3.66 1.37
C ASP A 154 26.28 4.91 0.63
N ASN A 155 25.41 5.62 -0.08
CA ASN A 155 25.71 6.94 -0.63
C ASN A 155 25.29 8.05 0.34
N LYS A 156 26.23 8.93 0.71
CA LYS A 156 26.01 10.03 1.66
C LYS A 156 24.97 11.05 1.19
N SER A 157 24.90 11.32 -0.12
CA SER A 157 23.97 12.30 -0.71
C SER A 157 22.54 11.76 -0.68
N ASP A 158 22.36 10.51 -1.11
CA ASP A 158 21.05 9.85 -1.11
C ASP A 158 20.54 9.63 0.32
N THR A 159 21.39 9.19 1.24
CA THR A 159 21.04 9.06 2.66
C THR A 159 20.49 10.37 3.23
N ARG A 160 21.15 11.49 2.96
CA ARG A 160 20.70 12.82 3.43
C ARG A 160 19.36 13.21 2.80
N LYS A 161 19.19 13.00 1.49
CA LYS A 161 17.94 13.27 0.78
C LYS A 161 16.80 12.42 1.32
N ILE A 162 17.01 11.12 1.52
CA ILE A 162 15.98 10.23 2.08
C ILE A 162 15.58 10.71 3.48
N LEU A 163 16.52 10.99 4.38
CA LEU A 163 16.22 11.47 5.73
C LEU A 163 15.39 12.77 5.74
N ASN A 164 15.68 13.70 4.83
CA ASN A 164 15.03 15.00 4.78
C ASN A 164 13.71 14.99 4.00
N ASP A 165 13.67 14.25 2.89
CA ASP A 165 12.64 14.36 1.86
C ASP A 165 11.71 13.14 1.75
N TRP A 166 11.84 12.11 2.61
CA TRP A 166 11.03 10.88 2.52
C TRP A 166 9.52 11.13 2.45
N LYS A 167 8.99 12.16 3.14
CA LYS A 167 7.57 12.53 3.06
C LYS A 167 7.20 13.06 1.67
N LYS A 168 8.07 13.90 1.10
CA LYS A 168 7.92 14.45 -0.25
C LYS A 168 7.99 13.33 -1.28
N TYR A 169 8.91 12.37 -1.11
CA TYR A 169 9.01 11.18 -1.98
C TYR A 169 7.76 10.30 -1.88
N ALA A 170 7.27 10.04 -0.66
CA ALA A 170 6.01 9.33 -0.46
C ALA A 170 4.83 10.03 -1.17
N GLU A 171 4.73 11.36 -1.04
CA GLU A 171 3.70 12.17 -1.67
C GLU A 171 3.75 12.09 -3.19
N VAL A 172 4.89 12.34 -3.82
CA VAL A 172 4.97 12.40 -5.30
C VAL A 172 4.74 11.05 -5.95
N VAL A 173 5.15 9.95 -5.31
CA VAL A 173 4.82 8.59 -5.76
C VAL A 173 3.31 8.36 -5.68
N ALA A 174 2.68 8.68 -4.54
CA ALA A 174 1.24 8.51 -4.37
C ALA A 174 0.44 9.38 -5.36
N LYS A 175 0.82 10.66 -5.49
CA LYS A 175 0.25 11.61 -6.45
C LYS A 175 0.30 11.07 -7.88
N TYR A 176 1.46 10.55 -8.31
CA TYR A 176 1.60 9.99 -9.65
C TYR A 176 0.61 8.84 -9.90
N TYR A 177 0.46 7.90 -8.97
CA TYR A 177 -0.53 6.83 -9.10
C TYR A 177 -1.97 7.38 -9.10
N ILE A 178 -2.29 8.33 -8.23
CA ILE A 178 -3.61 8.97 -8.15
C ILE A 178 -4.01 9.57 -9.51
N GLU A 179 -3.12 10.38 -10.09
CA GLU A 179 -3.40 11.13 -11.32
C GLU A 179 -3.31 10.26 -12.59
N HIS A 180 -2.31 9.38 -12.68
CA HIS A 180 -1.99 8.70 -13.93
C HIS A 180 -2.47 7.25 -13.99
N VAL A 181 -2.64 6.58 -12.85
CA VAL A 181 -3.12 5.19 -12.77
C VAL A 181 -4.60 5.15 -12.42
N PHE A 182 -5.01 5.84 -11.35
CA PHE A 182 -6.41 5.91 -10.93
C PHE A 182 -7.22 6.99 -11.66
N LYS A 183 -6.56 7.87 -12.43
CA LYS A 183 -7.21 8.95 -13.20
C LYS A 183 -8.08 9.86 -12.32
N LYS A 184 -7.61 10.13 -11.09
CA LYS A 184 -8.26 11.03 -10.13
C LYS A 184 -7.43 12.29 -9.95
N GLU A 185 -8.09 13.41 -9.66
CA GLU A 185 -7.42 14.62 -9.22
C GLU A 185 -6.81 14.41 -7.82
N TYR A 186 -5.56 14.84 -7.63
CA TYR A 186 -4.89 14.78 -6.34
C TYR A 186 -5.30 15.94 -5.42
N LYS A 187 -5.86 15.61 -4.26
CA LYS A 187 -6.26 16.57 -3.22
C LYS A 187 -5.21 16.65 -2.09
N PRO A 188 -4.53 17.81 -1.92
CA PRO A 188 -3.58 18.02 -0.83
C PRO A 188 -4.27 18.13 0.53
N LYS A 189 -3.48 18.13 1.61
CA LYS A 189 -3.98 18.12 3.00
C LYS A 189 -4.89 19.31 3.35
N SER A 190 -4.67 20.48 2.76
CA SER A 190 -5.41 21.72 3.03
C SER A 190 -6.83 21.74 2.48
N GLU A 191 -7.12 20.94 1.45
CA GLU A 191 -8.39 21.03 0.70
C GLU A 191 -9.47 20.05 1.17
N VAL A 192 -9.11 19.14 2.08
CA VAL A 192 -10.07 18.21 2.68
C VAL A 192 -10.59 18.82 3.96
N LYS A 193 -11.82 19.37 3.90
CA LYS A 193 -12.57 19.82 5.09
C LYS A 193 -12.49 18.72 6.14
N SER A 194 -12.01 19.06 7.34
CA SER A 194 -11.96 18.13 8.46
C SER A 194 -13.35 17.59 8.71
N MET A 195 -13.57 16.29 8.52
CA MET A 195 -14.74 15.65 9.12
C MET A 195 -14.61 15.86 10.63
N SER A 196 -15.65 16.43 11.23
CA SER A 196 -15.69 16.79 12.65
C SER A 196 -15.35 15.59 13.53
N LYS A 197 -14.71 15.85 14.68
CA LYS A 197 -14.61 14.90 15.79
C LYS A 197 -16.02 14.62 16.31
N ASN A 198 -16.74 13.71 15.67
CA ASN A 198 -17.86 13.03 16.26
C ASN A 198 -17.31 11.77 16.93
N THR A 199 -17.75 11.47 18.15
CA THR A 199 -17.52 10.19 18.84
C THR A 199 -18.12 9.07 17.99
N SER A 200 -17.31 8.58 17.06
CA SER A 200 -17.81 7.79 15.95
C SER A 200 -17.83 6.32 16.36
N LYS A 201 -19.02 5.73 16.39
CA LYS A 201 -19.20 4.30 16.67
C LYS A 201 -18.77 3.47 15.46
N TYR A 202 -18.13 2.34 15.68
CA TYR A 202 -17.75 1.40 14.62
C TYR A 202 -18.23 -0.01 14.94
N VAL A 203 -18.36 -0.84 13.90
CA VAL A 203 -18.80 -2.22 14.00
C VAL A 203 -17.62 -3.16 13.76
N LEU A 204 -17.46 -4.13 14.65
CA LEU A 204 -16.55 -5.26 14.52
C LEU A 204 -17.36 -6.54 14.23
N THR A 205 -17.00 -7.29 13.19
CA THR A 205 -17.54 -8.63 12.88
C THR A 205 -16.38 -9.55 12.46
N GLY A 206 -16.52 -10.87 12.59
CA GLY A 206 -15.43 -11.83 12.35
C GLY A 206 -15.93 -13.24 12.04
N GLY A 207 -15.03 -14.22 11.93
CA GLY A 207 -15.39 -15.55 11.42
C GLY A 207 -15.67 -15.54 9.92
N LEU A 208 -15.13 -14.56 9.20
CA LEU A 208 -15.48 -14.32 7.81
C LEU A 208 -14.74 -15.31 6.90
N ASN A 209 -15.47 -16.12 6.14
CA ASN A 209 -14.87 -16.84 5.02
C ASN A 209 -14.74 -15.92 3.79
N TYR A 210 -14.18 -16.44 2.68
CA TYR A 210 -13.91 -15.65 1.48
C TYR A 210 -15.14 -14.96 0.88
N ASP A 211 -16.28 -15.67 0.83
CA ASP A 211 -17.52 -15.14 0.28
C ASP A 211 -18.09 -14.05 1.19
N MET A 212 -18.00 -14.26 2.50
CA MET A 212 -18.41 -13.27 3.51
C MET A 212 -17.55 -12.01 3.44
N ILE A 213 -16.22 -12.14 3.36
CA ILE A 213 -15.29 -11.01 3.18
C ILE A 213 -15.67 -10.20 1.95
N THR A 214 -15.89 -10.90 0.84
CA THR A 214 -16.22 -10.28 -0.43
C THR A 214 -17.55 -9.54 -0.34
N GLU A 215 -18.56 -10.16 0.28
CA GLU A 215 -19.88 -9.58 0.47
C GLU A 215 -19.84 -8.32 1.34
N VAL A 216 -19.24 -8.39 2.52
CA VAL A 216 -19.17 -7.23 3.43
C VAL A 216 -18.32 -6.11 2.86
N THR A 217 -17.23 -6.45 2.16
CA THR A 217 -16.38 -5.46 1.49
C THR A 217 -17.17 -4.72 0.42
N ARG A 218 -17.96 -5.42 -0.41
CA ARG A 218 -18.84 -4.77 -1.39
C ARG A 218 -19.88 -3.89 -0.71
N TYR A 219 -20.46 -4.35 0.38
CA TYR A 219 -21.51 -3.62 1.10
C TYR A 219 -21.01 -2.29 1.65
N VAL A 220 -19.88 -2.30 2.37
CA VAL A 220 -19.30 -1.08 2.96
C VAL A 220 -18.75 -0.14 1.88
N LEU A 221 -18.14 -0.68 0.83
CA LEU A 221 -17.62 0.12 -0.29
C LEU A 221 -18.73 0.82 -1.08
N LYS A 222 -19.88 0.16 -1.32
CA LYS A 222 -21.03 0.77 -2.02
C LYS A 222 -21.58 2.01 -1.29
N ARG A 223 -21.34 2.11 0.02
CA ARG A 223 -21.79 3.20 0.89
C ARG A 223 -20.70 4.21 1.20
N GLU A 224 -19.52 4.05 0.58
CA GLU A 224 -18.34 4.86 0.83
C GLU A 224 -17.89 4.85 2.31
N TRP A 225 -18.25 3.78 3.04
CA TRP A 225 -17.79 3.58 4.41
C TRP A 225 -16.41 2.94 4.37
N TRP A 226 -15.45 3.54 5.08
CA TRP A 226 -14.15 2.90 5.21
C TRP A 226 -14.28 1.70 6.17
N ALA A 227 -13.55 0.62 5.90
CA ALA A 227 -13.39 -0.51 6.82
C ALA A 227 -11.96 -1.04 6.74
N ARG A 228 -11.55 -1.82 7.75
CA ARG A 228 -10.27 -2.53 7.81
C ARG A 228 -10.57 -4.00 8.06
N ILE A 229 -9.96 -4.87 7.25
CA ILE A 229 -9.95 -6.30 7.53
C ILE A 229 -8.62 -6.63 8.23
N ASN A 230 -8.71 -7.26 9.38
CA ASN A 230 -7.58 -7.80 10.12
C ASN A 230 -7.58 -9.31 9.91
N PHE A 231 -6.44 -9.87 9.51
CA PHE A 231 -6.23 -11.30 9.46
C PHE A 231 -5.40 -11.67 10.70
N ASP A 232 -5.69 -12.80 11.34
CA ASP A 232 -4.75 -13.38 12.32
C ASP A 232 -3.44 -13.77 11.61
N GLY A 233 -2.39 -14.08 12.40
CA GLY A 233 -1.06 -14.38 11.86
C GLY A 233 -1.02 -15.57 10.88
N GLU A 234 -2.06 -16.40 10.86
CA GLU A 234 -2.21 -17.56 9.97
C GLU A 234 -3.20 -17.32 8.82
N GLY A 235 -3.99 -16.24 8.87
CA GLY A 235 -5.00 -15.87 7.88
C GLY A 235 -6.34 -16.60 8.03
N ASN A 236 -6.57 -17.31 9.14
CA ASN A 236 -7.67 -18.28 9.27
C ASN A 236 -8.98 -17.68 9.80
N ASN A 237 -8.93 -16.52 10.48
CA ASN A 237 -10.12 -15.90 11.05
C ASN A 237 -10.13 -14.37 10.86
N PRO A 238 -10.44 -13.87 9.65
CA PRO A 238 -10.45 -12.45 9.40
C PRO A 238 -11.62 -11.74 10.09
N GLU A 239 -11.31 -10.58 10.66
CA GLU A 239 -12.26 -9.65 11.27
C GLU A 239 -12.37 -8.37 10.45
N LEU A 240 -13.57 -7.85 10.26
CA LEU A 240 -13.80 -6.53 9.69
C LEU A 240 -14.14 -5.51 10.78
N GLU A 241 -13.42 -4.40 10.78
CA GLU A 241 -13.68 -3.20 11.58
C GLU A 241 -14.13 -2.06 10.65
N THR A 242 -15.33 -1.52 10.83
CA THR A 242 -15.75 -0.34 10.07
C THR A 242 -15.07 0.93 10.56
N GLY A 243 -15.25 1.98 9.79
CA GLY A 243 -15.10 3.34 10.26
C GLY A 243 -16.16 3.79 11.22
N GLY A 244 -15.95 5.02 11.67
CA GLY A 244 -16.96 5.78 12.36
C GLY A 244 -18.22 5.90 11.51
N LEU A 245 -19.30 5.29 11.97
CA LEU A 245 -20.63 5.35 11.39
C LEU A 245 -21.48 6.34 12.19
N GLY A 246 -22.28 7.15 11.50
CA GLY A 246 -23.34 7.92 12.14
C GLY A 246 -24.47 7.00 12.62
N PRO A 247 -25.43 7.51 13.42
CA PRO A 247 -26.51 6.69 13.97
C PRO A 247 -27.34 5.96 12.91
N LYS A 248 -27.56 6.58 11.74
CA LYS A 248 -28.33 6.00 10.64
C LYS A 248 -27.56 4.87 9.97
N GLU A 249 -26.29 5.13 9.64
CA GLU A 249 -25.39 4.17 9.00
C GLU A 249 -25.12 2.96 9.90
N LEU A 250 -24.96 3.21 11.21
CA LEU A 250 -24.78 2.17 12.21
C LEU A 250 -26.00 1.24 12.23
N LYS A 251 -27.21 1.81 12.36
CA LYS A 251 -28.45 1.02 12.38
C LYS A 251 -28.62 0.21 11.10
N GLU A 252 -28.37 0.83 9.94
CA GLU A 252 -28.44 0.16 8.64
C GLU A 252 -27.48 -1.04 8.58
N PHE A 253 -26.25 -0.89 9.07
CA PHE A 253 -25.28 -1.98 9.05
C PHE A 253 -25.61 -3.09 10.04
N GLU A 254 -26.08 -2.74 11.24
CA GLU A 254 -26.54 -3.71 12.23
C GLU A 254 -27.70 -4.56 11.69
N GLU A 255 -28.67 -3.96 11.01
CA GLU A 255 -29.78 -4.67 10.35
C GLU A 255 -29.26 -5.61 9.26
N TRP A 256 -28.36 -5.13 8.41
CA TRP A 256 -27.77 -5.93 7.34
C TRP A 256 -26.99 -7.16 7.84
N LEU A 257 -26.28 -7.03 8.97
CA LEU A 257 -25.57 -8.15 9.61
C LEU A 257 -26.54 -9.13 10.27
N LYS A 258 -27.61 -8.64 10.90
CA LYS A 258 -28.66 -9.47 11.52
C LYS A 258 -29.38 -10.34 10.49
N GLU A 259 -29.73 -9.78 9.33
CA GLU A 259 -30.36 -10.52 8.22
C GLU A 259 -29.54 -11.74 7.76
N ARG A 260 -28.22 -11.71 7.99
CA ARG A 260 -27.28 -12.78 7.61
C ARG A 260 -26.95 -13.73 8.75
N GLY A 261 -27.44 -13.44 9.96
CA GLY A 261 -27.05 -14.16 11.17
C GLY A 261 -25.58 -13.96 11.55
N TRP A 262 -24.94 -12.87 11.11
CA TRP A 262 -23.54 -12.61 11.43
C TRP A 262 -23.43 -11.93 12.79
N TRP A 263 -22.51 -12.40 13.64
CA TRP A 263 -22.24 -11.74 14.90
C TRP A 263 -21.56 -10.39 14.67
N TYR A 264 -21.83 -9.42 15.55
CA TYR A 264 -21.15 -8.14 15.52
C TYR A 264 -21.07 -7.50 16.90
N LYS A 265 -20.16 -6.53 17.06
CA LYS A 265 -20.04 -5.68 18.25
C LYS A 265 -19.91 -4.22 17.83
N VAL A 266 -20.72 -3.35 18.42
CA VAL A 266 -20.58 -1.89 18.29
C VAL A 266 -19.55 -1.41 19.32
N LYS A 267 -18.60 -0.58 18.88
CA LYS A 267 -17.53 -0.02 19.70
C LYS A 267 -17.43 1.48 19.49
N GLU A 268 -16.88 2.20 20.46
CA GLU A 268 -16.66 3.65 20.40
C GLU A 268 -15.17 3.97 20.13
N ARG A 269 -14.93 5.13 19.51
CA ARG A 269 -13.59 5.69 19.26
C ARG A 269 -13.36 6.95 20.06
#